data_AF-A0A5C3DTA5-F1
#
_entry.id   AF-A0A5C3DTA5-F1
#
_cell.length_a   1.000
_cell.length_b   1.000
_cell.length_c   1.000
_cell.angle_alpha   90.00
_cell.angle_beta   90.00
_cell.angle_gamma   90.00
#
_symmetry.space_group_name_H-M   'P 1'
#
loop_
_entity.id
_entity.type
_entity.pdbx_description
1 polymer ?
#
loop_
_entity_poly.entity_id
_entity_poly.type
_entity_poly.pdbx_seq_one_letter_code
_entity_poly.pdbx_strand_id
1 'polypeptide(L)'
;MLYRTAQLRLRLRPTVPLTAIRAYAVPVNPSSSVDALLGTSVPPPPREGQEYGSAPGTYSTPSRFGSKNPNDISDLLRGNRPRDPTSNGRNNGSSSGANHADLQRIKGTAIGAERKGIPIPSRDEMLEEMFKRPLRELEERRNIIDREHPHPIDALYGRNELDERVLAAARALYAASTNPSPRSSTDAAGTYKAATISHLLERFESRSGYQLSIELPYEPTPSSERKVPLTSAHSSEAELQDANDDGVLLLAYVSNLTGARGTERISVCSGFAVEGGDKISAEDGDGKGALVISCAHTLRASAPAKRDSSQASTSTSDTSAAADSIALAITRTGAIYPVRTLISSLPTSDVILLQLGNTPLTLNGTADTSKPIRTLPVSPYPAHVNSELSVSSFWGWEDDSGAILPAYSFDHEQQSLSLSLSPSSSSAPKGREKEQVKLERDDAGRSRWGRARLVEYKDPCGASAMVGTYDELAQLDYKLLVSSPANPPALQGDYALRLSSTVSEATRPAALSSSGVGSGGSAGREVMESQTRKPLPNFPPPGSSGGPVVDVESGSVVGVVRGHKMSALEGRRGDAVPAEKVFEFFALPGLGRKN
;
A
#
# COMPACT_ATOMS: atom_id res chain seq x y z
N MET A 1 -53.74 15.11 8.11
CA MET A 1 -53.95 16.58 8.00
C MET A 1 -53.22 17.26 9.16
N LEU A 2 -52.63 18.44 8.90
CA LEU A 2 -51.78 19.27 9.76
C LEU A 2 -50.25 19.08 9.55
N TYR A 3 -49.77 19.66 8.44
CA TYR A 3 -48.37 20.02 8.21
C TYR A 3 -48.06 21.34 8.94
N ARG A 4 -47.01 21.38 9.76
CA ARG A 4 -46.43 22.62 10.31
C ARG A 4 -45.20 23.02 9.49
N THR A 5 -45.32 24.12 8.77
CA THR A 5 -44.24 24.81 8.08
C THR A 5 -43.55 25.78 9.04
N ALA A 6 -42.26 25.58 9.30
CA ALA A 6 -41.42 26.52 10.04
C ALA A 6 -40.64 27.39 9.03
N GLN A 7 -41.02 28.66 8.92
CA GLN A 7 -40.27 29.68 8.18
C GLN A 7 -39.08 30.17 9.03
N LEU A 8 -37.87 29.91 8.57
CA LEU A 8 -36.64 30.50 9.12
C LEU A 8 -36.44 31.91 8.53
N ARG A 9 -36.54 32.93 9.39
CA ARG A 9 -36.16 34.33 9.07
C ARG A 9 -34.64 34.48 9.13
N LEU A 10 -34.02 34.72 7.98
CA LEU A 10 -32.64 35.22 7.87
C LEU A 10 -32.56 36.64 8.44
N ARG A 11 -31.88 36.81 9.58
CA ARG A 11 -31.44 38.11 10.08
C ARG A 11 -30.07 38.45 9.48
N LEU A 12 -30.05 39.47 8.63
CA LEU A 12 -28.84 40.16 8.16
C LEU A 12 -28.09 40.75 9.37
N ARG A 13 -26.80 40.40 9.50
CA ARG A 13 -25.86 41.04 10.44
C ARG A 13 -25.29 42.32 9.80
N PRO A 14 -25.11 43.42 10.56
CA PRO A 14 -24.43 44.60 10.07
C PRO A 14 -22.92 44.37 10.00
N THR A 15 -22.32 44.81 8.89
CA THR A 15 -20.87 44.86 8.67
C THR A 15 -20.27 46.02 9.46
N VAL A 16 -19.30 45.72 10.33
CA VAL A 16 -18.49 46.71 11.06
C VAL A 16 -17.10 46.76 10.40
N PRO A 17 -16.50 47.93 10.13
CA PRO A 17 -15.20 48.02 9.48
C PRO A 17 -14.07 47.58 10.42
N LEU A 18 -13.23 46.64 9.95
CA LEU A 18 -12.02 46.20 10.62
C LEU A 18 -10.92 47.24 10.49
N THR A 19 -10.63 47.97 11.57
CA THR A 19 -9.37 48.70 11.72
C THR A 19 -8.28 47.74 12.21
N ALA A 20 -7.21 47.58 11.42
CA ALA A 20 -6.07 46.76 11.78
C ALA A 20 -5.30 47.36 12.97
N ILE A 21 -5.49 46.79 14.15
CA ILE A 21 -4.67 47.08 15.34
C ILE A 21 -3.42 46.20 15.25
N ARG A 22 -2.24 46.83 15.17
CA ARG A 22 -0.96 46.12 15.31
C ARG A 22 -0.84 45.65 16.76
N ALA A 23 -0.96 44.35 16.99
CA ALA A 23 -0.64 43.74 18.28
C ALA A 23 0.89 43.66 18.42
N TYR A 24 1.43 44.27 19.46
CA TYR A 24 2.81 44.05 19.88
C TYR A 24 2.91 42.66 20.54
N ALA A 25 4.05 41.99 20.34
CA ALA A 25 4.32 40.69 20.94
C ALA A 25 4.23 40.76 22.46
N VAL A 26 3.36 39.92 23.05
CA VAL A 26 3.24 39.77 24.50
C VAL A 26 4.41 38.89 24.98
N PRO A 27 5.20 39.32 25.98
CA PRO A 27 6.28 38.51 26.51
C PRO A 27 5.73 37.21 27.11
N VAL A 28 6.28 36.07 26.68
CA VAL A 28 5.93 34.74 27.17
C VAL A 28 6.34 34.62 28.63
N ASN A 29 5.42 34.16 29.47
CA ASN A 29 5.68 33.94 30.89
C ASN A 29 6.72 32.81 31.06
N PRO A 30 7.90 33.07 31.66
CA PRO A 30 8.96 32.08 31.80
C PRO A 30 8.56 30.87 32.67
N SER A 31 7.49 30.96 33.45
CA SER A 31 6.99 29.83 34.24
C SER A 31 6.11 28.84 33.45
N SER A 32 5.79 29.13 32.18
CA SER A 32 4.92 28.26 31.35
C SER A 32 5.55 27.79 30.02
N SER A 33 6.81 28.13 29.74
CA SER A 33 7.50 27.70 28.51
C SER A 33 8.36 26.45 28.76
N VAL A 34 8.12 25.39 27.99
CA VAL A 34 8.80 24.08 28.04
C VAL A 34 10.17 24.13 27.32
N ASP A 35 10.89 25.25 27.38
CA ASP A 35 12.01 25.54 26.47
C ASP A 35 13.39 25.65 27.15
N ALA A 36 13.50 25.32 28.45
CA ALA A 36 14.79 25.37 29.15
C ALA A 36 15.80 24.28 28.71
N LEU A 37 15.38 23.28 27.93
CA LEU A 37 16.22 22.14 27.52
C LEU A 37 16.78 22.23 26.09
N LEU A 38 16.37 23.22 25.28
CA LEU A 38 16.76 23.31 23.85
C LEU A 38 17.93 24.25 23.55
N GLY A 39 18.63 24.75 24.56
CA GLY A 39 19.97 25.36 24.36
C GLY A 39 20.02 26.55 23.40
N THR A 40 18.93 27.30 23.25
CA THR A 40 18.93 28.55 22.48
C THR A 40 19.49 29.67 23.36
N SER A 41 20.75 30.04 23.14
CA SER A 41 21.29 31.26 23.73
C SER A 41 20.58 32.47 23.13
N VAL A 42 20.00 33.29 24.00
CA VAL A 42 19.34 34.55 23.60
C VAL A 42 20.40 35.45 22.94
N PRO A 43 20.13 36.03 21.75
CA PRO A 43 21.07 36.97 21.14
C PRO A 43 21.31 38.16 22.09
N PRO A 44 22.55 38.69 22.15
CA PRO A 44 22.87 39.79 23.06
C PRO A 44 21.99 41.01 22.74
N PRO A 45 21.48 41.72 23.76
CA PRO A 45 20.63 42.88 23.55
C PRO A 45 21.39 43.97 22.78
N PRO A 46 20.69 44.74 21.91
CA PRO A 46 21.27 45.90 21.26
C PRO A 46 21.84 46.85 22.32
N ARG A 47 23.09 47.27 22.17
CA ARG A 47 23.70 48.24 23.09
C ARG A 47 23.01 49.60 22.90
N GLU A 48 22.29 50.05 23.93
CA GLU A 48 21.77 51.41 23.99
C GLU A 48 22.95 52.40 23.94
N GLY A 49 22.92 53.31 22.96
CA GLY A 49 23.91 54.39 22.81
C GLY A 49 24.76 54.35 21.54
N GLN A 50 24.51 53.47 20.57
CA GLN A 50 25.20 53.54 19.28
C GLN A 50 24.54 54.57 18.35
N GLU A 51 24.90 55.84 18.55
CA GLU A 51 24.59 56.92 17.62
C GLU A 51 25.24 56.63 16.27
N TYR A 52 24.43 56.62 15.20
CA TYR A 52 24.92 56.57 13.82
C TYR A 52 25.56 57.92 13.46
N GLY A 53 26.81 58.09 13.87
CA GLY A 53 27.67 59.16 13.41
C GLY A 53 28.13 58.89 11.98
N SER A 54 27.66 59.70 11.04
CA SER A 54 28.16 59.74 9.67
C SER A 54 29.65 60.11 9.66
N ALA A 55 30.52 59.17 9.29
CA ALA A 55 31.93 59.45 9.08
C ALA A 55 32.13 60.27 7.78
N PRO A 56 32.93 61.36 7.79
CA PRO A 56 33.22 62.13 6.60
C PRO A 56 34.41 61.50 5.85
N GLY A 57 34.23 61.33 4.53
CA GLY A 57 35.34 61.11 3.61
C GLY A 57 35.48 59.67 3.13
N THR A 58 34.85 59.36 2.00
CA THR A 58 35.41 58.45 1.00
C THR A 58 34.81 58.75 -0.37
N TYR A 59 35.66 58.62 -1.38
CA TYR A 59 35.48 59.10 -2.74
C TYR A 59 34.24 58.55 -3.46
N SER A 60 33.56 59.45 -4.17
CA SER A 60 32.41 59.20 -5.03
C SER A 60 32.75 58.30 -6.22
N THR A 61 32.12 57.14 -6.31
CA THR A 61 31.89 56.42 -7.57
C THR A 61 30.46 56.68 -8.05
N PRO A 62 30.22 56.97 -9.35
CA PRO A 62 28.89 57.36 -9.82
C PRO A 62 27.91 56.18 -9.82
N SER A 63 26.75 56.42 -9.20
CA SER A 63 25.58 55.55 -9.22
C SER A 63 25.10 55.30 -10.65
N ARG A 64 25.18 54.05 -11.10
CA ARG A 64 24.63 53.57 -12.39
C ARG A 64 23.65 52.41 -12.20
N PHE A 65 22.98 52.36 -11.06
CA PHE A 65 21.84 51.46 -10.85
C PHE A 65 20.58 52.29 -10.65
N GLY A 66 19.82 52.39 -11.74
CA GLY A 66 18.46 52.92 -11.72
C GLY A 66 17.59 52.11 -10.78
N SER A 67 16.71 52.83 -10.09
CA SER A 67 15.62 52.31 -9.29
C SER A 67 14.76 51.32 -10.09
N LYS A 68 15.01 50.02 -9.97
CA LYS A 68 14.05 48.99 -10.33
C LYS A 68 13.64 48.25 -9.07
N ASN A 69 12.36 48.42 -8.74
CA ASN A 69 11.69 47.77 -7.64
C ASN A 69 11.70 46.25 -7.93
N PRO A 70 12.26 45.39 -7.05
CA PRO A 70 12.37 43.96 -7.31
C PRO A 70 11.02 43.23 -7.39
N ASN A 71 9.91 43.92 -7.10
CA ASN A 71 8.54 43.41 -7.20
C ASN A 71 7.77 43.90 -8.44
N ASP A 72 8.44 44.55 -9.41
CA ASP A 72 7.77 45.03 -10.63
C ASP A 72 7.65 43.93 -11.70
N ILE A 73 6.49 43.27 -11.72
CA ILE A 73 6.13 42.17 -12.63
C ILE A 73 5.66 42.67 -14.01
N SER A 74 5.67 44.00 -14.24
CA SER A 74 5.10 44.60 -15.46
C SER A 74 5.92 44.34 -16.72
N ASP A 75 7.21 43.99 -16.60
CA ASP A 75 8.04 43.53 -17.72
C ASP A 75 7.73 42.07 -18.14
N LEU A 76 7.22 41.23 -17.23
CA LEU A 76 6.80 39.86 -17.53
C LEU A 76 5.40 39.76 -18.16
N LEU A 77 4.55 40.78 -17.96
CA LEU A 77 3.19 40.85 -18.51
C LEU A 77 3.12 41.53 -19.90
N ARG A 78 4.23 42.08 -20.41
CA ARG A 78 4.31 42.54 -21.80
C ARG A 78 4.56 41.32 -22.70
N GLY A 79 3.48 40.57 -22.93
CA GLY A 79 3.46 39.42 -23.82
C GLY A 79 4.10 39.72 -25.17
N ASN A 80 4.88 38.75 -25.64
CA ASN A 80 5.52 38.72 -26.95
C ASN A 80 4.53 39.11 -28.05
N ARG A 81 4.68 40.32 -28.60
CA ARG A 81 4.03 40.66 -29.87
C ARG A 81 4.67 39.83 -30.99
N PRO A 82 3.87 39.20 -31.86
CA PRO A 82 4.40 38.47 -33.01
C PRO A 82 5.15 39.43 -33.92
N ARG A 83 6.38 39.02 -34.28
CA ARG A 83 7.30 39.77 -35.11
C ARG A 83 6.82 39.72 -36.57
N ASP A 84 6.39 40.88 -37.07
CA ASP A 84 5.95 41.08 -38.45
C ASP A 84 7.12 40.83 -39.43
N PRO A 85 7.00 39.97 -40.46
CA PRO A 85 8.13 39.57 -41.30
C PRO A 85 8.34 40.45 -42.54
N THR A 86 7.94 41.72 -42.52
CA THR A 86 8.04 42.61 -43.69
C THR A 86 8.64 43.98 -43.34
N SER A 87 9.94 44.00 -43.02
CA SER A 87 10.71 45.25 -43.14
C SER A 87 12.12 44.99 -43.68
N ASN A 88 12.26 45.22 -44.98
CA ASN A 88 13.53 45.43 -45.64
C ASN A 88 14.14 46.75 -45.13
N GLY A 89 15.34 46.68 -44.55
CA GLY A 89 16.08 47.86 -44.11
C GLY A 89 17.55 47.55 -43.90
N ARG A 90 18.35 47.78 -44.95
CA ARG A 90 19.82 47.85 -44.91
C ARG A 90 20.26 48.96 -43.93
N ASN A 91 21.20 48.68 -43.03
CA ASN A 91 22.47 49.41 -42.98
C ASN A 91 23.47 48.89 -41.93
N ASN A 92 24.73 49.05 -42.31
CA ASN A 92 25.98 48.75 -41.62
C ASN A 92 26.10 49.31 -40.20
N GLY A 93 26.87 48.62 -39.36
CA GLY A 93 27.47 49.21 -38.16
C GLY A 93 28.13 48.18 -37.25
N SER A 94 29.46 48.18 -37.25
CA SER A 94 30.37 47.38 -36.42
C SER A 94 30.10 47.46 -34.90
N SER A 95 30.17 46.32 -34.20
CA SER A 95 30.82 46.20 -32.88
C SER A 95 30.88 44.73 -32.43
N SER A 96 31.95 44.04 -32.84
CA SER A 96 32.39 42.80 -32.23
C SER A 96 33.19 43.14 -30.98
N GLY A 97 32.81 42.66 -29.79
CA GLY A 97 33.70 42.72 -28.62
C GLY A 97 33.10 42.88 -27.22
N ALA A 98 31.86 42.46 -26.92
CA ALA A 98 31.33 42.61 -25.55
C ALA A 98 30.56 41.40 -24.96
N ASN A 99 30.41 40.28 -25.68
CA ASN A 99 29.58 39.15 -25.20
C ASN A 99 30.36 37.95 -24.66
N HIS A 100 31.69 38.02 -24.55
CA HIS A 100 32.50 36.92 -24.00
C HIS A 100 32.95 37.13 -22.54
N ALA A 101 32.84 38.35 -22.01
CA ALA A 101 33.23 38.66 -20.63
C ALA A 101 32.13 38.33 -19.59
N ASP A 102 30.85 38.44 -19.98
CA ASP A 102 29.73 38.16 -19.05
C ASP A 102 29.46 36.66 -18.86
N LEU A 103 29.82 35.81 -19.83
CA LEU A 103 29.72 34.35 -19.69
C LEU A 103 30.83 33.73 -18.82
N GLN A 104 31.94 34.44 -18.60
CA GLN A 104 33.00 33.98 -17.69
C GLN A 104 32.79 34.44 -16.24
N ARG A 105 31.96 35.46 -15.99
CA ARG A 105 31.68 35.95 -14.64
C ARG A 105 30.70 35.09 -13.85
N ILE A 106 29.77 34.42 -14.51
CA ILE A 106 28.78 33.54 -13.86
C ILE A 106 29.39 32.20 -13.41
N LYS A 107 30.59 31.83 -13.90
CA LYS A 107 31.32 30.63 -13.44
C LYS A 107 32.15 30.85 -12.16
N GLY A 108 32.27 32.07 -11.65
CA GLY A 108 33.22 32.41 -10.57
C GLY A 108 32.66 32.42 -9.15
N THR A 109 31.35 32.29 -8.93
CA THR A 109 30.72 32.47 -7.60
C THR A 109 30.13 31.19 -6.99
N ALA A 110 30.48 30.01 -7.51
CA ALA A 110 29.95 28.72 -7.05
C ALA A 110 31.07 27.75 -6.61
N ILE A 111 32.08 28.24 -5.90
CA ILE A 111 33.10 27.37 -5.26
C ILE A 111 33.16 27.72 -3.78
N GLY A 112 32.38 26.97 -3.00
CA GLY A 112 32.26 27.14 -1.56
C GLY A 112 31.55 25.95 -0.93
N ALA A 113 32.18 24.78 -1.01
CA ALA A 113 32.06 23.60 -0.13
C ALA A 113 32.31 22.33 -0.96
N GLU A 114 33.55 21.85 -0.97
CA GLU A 114 33.86 20.50 -1.45
C GLU A 114 33.23 19.48 -0.48
N ARG A 115 31.97 19.09 -0.75
CA ARG A 115 31.41 17.88 -0.17
C ARG A 115 32.01 16.70 -0.92
N LYS A 116 32.62 15.78 -0.16
CA LYS A 116 33.15 14.50 -0.66
C LYS A 116 32.09 13.74 -1.46
N GLY A 117 32.20 13.83 -2.78
CA GLY A 117 32.15 12.71 -3.72
C GLY A 117 30.85 11.91 -3.83
N ILE A 118 29.81 12.51 -4.41
CA ILE A 118 29.00 11.79 -5.40
C ILE A 118 29.20 12.56 -6.72
N PRO A 119 29.72 11.94 -7.79
CA PRO A 119 29.88 12.62 -9.06
C PRO A 119 28.50 13.07 -9.55
N ILE A 120 28.38 14.37 -9.84
CA ILE A 120 27.17 14.91 -10.46
C ILE A 120 27.02 14.20 -11.80
N PRO A 121 25.88 13.53 -12.07
CA PRO A 121 25.66 12.84 -13.33
C PRO A 121 25.92 13.79 -14.49
N SER A 122 26.61 13.30 -15.51
CA SER A 122 26.85 14.09 -16.70
C SER A 122 25.51 14.48 -17.34
N ARG A 123 25.47 15.63 -18.03
CA ARG A 123 24.26 16.08 -18.75
C ARG A 123 23.72 15.00 -19.69
N ASP A 124 24.61 14.20 -20.27
CA ASP A 124 24.25 13.12 -21.18
C ASP A 124 23.63 11.93 -20.45
N GLU A 125 24.15 11.53 -19.27
CA GLU A 125 23.50 10.51 -18.42
C GLU A 125 22.10 10.94 -17.98
N MET A 126 21.92 12.21 -17.62
CA MET A 126 20.63 12.72 -17.18
C MET A 126 19.61 12.77 -18.32
N LEU A 127 20.05 13.11 -19.55
CA LEU A 127 19.20 13.03 -20.74
C LEU A 127 18.86 11.58 -21.09
N GLU A 128 19.82 10.66 -20.99
CA GLU A 128 19.61 9.25 -21.27
C GLU A 128 18.64 8.61 -20.24
N GLU A 129 18.72 9.01 -18.97
CA GLU A 129 17.79 8.61 -17.93
C GLU A 129 16.38 9.18 -18.19
N MET A 130 16.26 10.44 -18.64
CA MET A 130 14.98 11.04 -19.02
C MET A 130 14.32 10.34 -20.22
N PHE A 131 15.08 9.82 -21.18
CA PHE A 131 14.52 9.05 -22.31
C PHE A 131 14.20 7.59 -21.95
N LYS A 132 14.94 7.00 -21.00
CA LYS A 132 14.70 5.61 -20.56
C LYS A 132 13.55 5.50 -19.57
N ARG A 133 13.26 6.54 -18.78
CA ARG A 133 12.21 6.51 -17.74
C ARG A 133 10.81 6.18 -18.29
N PRO A 134 10.32 6.78 -19.38
CA PRO A 134 9.01 6.43 -19.95
C PRO A 134 8.96 5.01 -20.51
N LEU A 135 10.06 4.52 -21.08
CA LEU A 135 10.17 3.14 -21.58
C LEU A 135 10.18 2.13 -20.44
N ARG A 136 10.86 2.44 -19.34
CA ARG A 136 10.93 1.60 -18.13
C ARG A 136 9.60 1.58 -17.39
N GLU A 137 8.88 2.69 -17.33
CA GLU A 137 7.51 2.75 -16.79
C GLU A 137 6.53 1.97 -17.68
N LEU A 138 6.70 1.99 -19.00
CA LEU A 138 5.95 1.15 -19.94
C LEU A 138 6.29 -0.35 -19.80
N GLU A 139 7.55 -0.69 -19.56
CA GLU A 139 7.99 -2.06 -19.26
C GLU A 139 7.52 -2.53 -17.90
N GLU A 140 7.51 -1.67 -16.88
CA GLU A 140 6.93 -1.96 -15.57
C GLU A 140 5.42 -2.15 -15.68
N ARG A 141 4.71 -1.36 -16.50
CA ARG A 141 3.30 -1.60 -16.83
C ARG A 141 3.08 -2.90 -17.60
N ARG A 142 4.06 -3.37 -18.39
CA ARG A 142 4.03 -4.67 -19.07
C ARG A 142 4.43 -5.84 -18.16
N ASN A 143 5.17 -5.58 -17.09
CA ASN A 143 5.64 -6.57 -16.11
C ASN A 143 4.81 -6.61 -14.82
N ILE A 144 3.83 -5.71 -14.66
CA ILE A 144 2.65 -6.01 -13.84
C ILE A 144 2.10 -7.27 -14.47
N ILE A 145 2.21 -8.39 -13.75
CA ILE A 145 1.65 -9.68 -14.15
C ILE A 145 0.18 -9.39 -14.41
N ASP A 146 -0.16 -9.27 -15.69
CA ASP A 146 -1.49 -8.99 -16.12
C ASP A 146 -2.29 -10.26 -15.91
N ARG A 147 -2.81 -10.42 -14.68
CA ARG A 147 -3.76 -11.48 -14.34
C ARG A 147 -5.07 -11.35 -15.14
N GLU A 148 -5.21 -10.32 -16.00
CA GLU A 148 -6.34 -10.15 -16.93
C GLU A 148 -6.21 -11.02 -18.18
N HIS A 149 -5.00 -11.49 -18.51
CA HIS A 149 -4.79 -12.53 -19.51
C HIS A 149 -4.27 -13.76 -18.77
N PRO A 150 -5.00 -14.90 -18.72
CA PRO A 150 -4.47 -16.11 -18.09
C PRO A 150 -3.10 -16.35 -18.70
N HIS A 151 -2.06 -16.39 -17.86
CA HIS A 151 -0.70 -16.55 -18.37
C HIS A 151 -0.73 -17.80 -19.27
N PRO A 152 -0.06 -17.82 -20.43
CA PRO A 152 0.01 -19.03 -21.24
C PRO A 152 0.48 -20.26 -20.43
N ILE A 153 1.20 -19.99 -19.33
CA ILE A 153 1.61 -20.95 -18.30
C ILE A 153 0.41 -21.45 -17.47
N ASP A 154 -0.52 -20.61 -17.02
CA ASP A 154 -1.76 -21.06 -16.34
C ASP A 154 -2.66 -21.89 -17.27
N ALA A 155 -2.63 -21.59 -18.57
CA ALA A 155 -3.29 -22.41 -19.59
C ALA A 155 -2.58 -23.77 -19.82
N LEU A 156 -1.28 -23.88 -19.52
CA LEU A 156 -0.46 -25.08 -19.66
C LEU A 156 -0.38 -25.94 -18.38
N TYR A 157 -0.44 -25.32 -17.20
CA TYR A 157 -0.27 -25.97 -15.88
C TYR A 157 -1.57 -26.11 -15.07
N GLY A 158 -2.68 -25.58 -15.57
CA GLY A 158 -3.96 -25.57 -14.86
C GLY A 158 -4.18 -24.24 -14.13
N ARG A 159 -5.45 -23.87 -13.93
CA ARG A 159 -5.82 -22.69 -13.15
C ARG A 159 -5.29 -22.81 -11.72
N ASN A 160 -4.81 -21.70 -11.16
CA ASN A 160 -4.43 -21.57 -9.77
C ASN A 160 -5.58 -22.09 -8.87
N GLU A 161 -5.27 -22.99 -7.94
CA GLU A 161 -6.28 -23.58 -7.06
C GLU A 161 -6.98 -22.51 -6.21
N LEU A 162 -6.26 -21.46 -5.83
CA LEU A 162 -6.82 -20.32 -5.10
C LEU A 162 -7.94 -19.65 -5.90
N ASP A 163 -7.72 -19.44 -7.20
CA ASP A 163 -8.69 -18.77 -8.07
C ASP A 163 -9.96 -19.61 -8.22
N GLU A 164 -9.84 -20.93 -8.36
CA GLU A 164 -10.99 -21.84 -8.41
C GLU A 164 -11.76 -21.84 -7.08
N ARG A 165 -11.07 -21.80 -5.93
CA ARG A 165 -11.72 -21.69 -4.60
C ARG A 165 -12.44 -20.36 -4.43
N VAL A 166 -11.82 -19.25 -4.83
CA VAL A 166 -12.41 -17.91 -4.82
C VAL A 166 -13.64 -17.87 -5.73
N LEU A 167 -13.55 -18.47 -6.91
CA LEU A 167 -14.66 -18.54 -7.86
C LEU A 167 -15.82 -19.39 -7.33
N ALA A 168 -15.53 -20.53 -6.71
CA ALA A 168 -16.55 -21.36 -6.06
C ALA A 168 -17.25 -20.60 -4.92
N ALA A 169 -16.49 -19.91 -4.06
CA ALA A 169 -17.02 -19.06 -3.00
C ALA A 169 -17.90 -17.93 -3.56
N ALA A 170 -17.44 -17.27 -4.63
CA ALA A 170 -18.17 -16.20 -5.29
C ALA A 170 -19.50 -16.66 -5.89
N ARG A 171 -19.50 -17.78 -6.63
CA ARG A 171 -20.71 -18.37 -7.22
C ARG A 171 -21.70 -18.80 -6.16
N ALA A 172 -21.21 -19.36 -5.07
CA ALA A 172 -22.05 -19.77 -3.96
C ALA A 172 -22.73 -18.60 -3.25
N LEU A 173 -21.97 -17.57 -2.96
CA LEU A 173 -22.49 -16.36 -2.34
C LEU A 173 -23.49 -15.67 -3.28
N TYR A 174 -23.19 -15.64 -4.59
CA TYR A 174 -24.10 -15.14 -5.61
C TYR A 174 -25.41 -15.95 -5.67
N ALA A 175 -25.33 -17.28 -5.70
CA ALA A 175 -26.49 -18.17 -5.66
C ALA A 175 -27.32 -17.98 -4.39
N ALA A 176 -26.67 -17.89 -3.21
CA ALA A 176 -27.33 -17.64 -1.94
C ALA A 176 -28.05 -16.28 -1.89
N SER A 177 -27.51 -15.28 -2.60
CA SER A 177 -28.12 -13.95 -2.68
C SER A 177 -29.29 -13.85 -3.68
N THR A 178 -29.23 -14.62 -4.78
CA THR A 178 -30.21 -14.55 -5.88
C THR A 178 -31.36 -15.53 -5.74
N ASN A 179 -31.08 -16.73 -5.22
CA ASN A 179 -32.05 -17.81 -5.02
C ASN A 179 -32.13 -18.17 -3.53
N PRO A 180 -32.67 -17.29 -2.68
CA PRO A 180 -32.90 -17.64 -1.28
C PRO A 180 -33.83 -18.86 -1.24
N SER A 181 -33.43 -19.91 -0.51
CA SER A 181 -34.25 -21.11 -0.37
C SER A 181 -35.66 -20.70 0.10
N PRO A 182 -36.74 -21.25 -0.49
CA PRO A 182 -38.12 -20.85 -0.16
C PRO A 182 -38.50 -21.14 1.30
N ARG A 183 -37.69 -21.93 2.03
CA ARG A 183 -37.83 -22.18 3.47
C ARG A 183 -37.07 -21.19 4.36
N SER A 184 -36.14 -20.43 3.80
CA SER A 184 -35.42 -19.40 4.54
C SER A 184 -36.30 -18.15 4.65
N SER A 185 -36.34 -17.54 5.83
CA SER A 185 -37.07 -16.30 6.08
C SER A 185 -36.72 -15.26 5.01
N THR A 186 -37.65 -14.35 4.69
CA THR A 186 -37.48 -13.25 3.74
C THR A 186 -36.19 -12.43 3.95
N ASP A 187 -35.63 -12.45 5.16
CA ASP A 187 -34.37 -11.79 5.52
C ASP A 187 -33.10 -12.49 5.00
N ALA A 188 -33.19 -13.73 4.51
CA ALA A 188 -32.03 -14.50 4.06
C ALA A 188 -31.36 -13.92 2.80
N ALA A 189 -32.15 -13.45 1.83
CA ALA A 189 -31.62 -12.75 0.65
C ALA A 189 -30.87 -11.48 1.07
N GLY A 190 -31.44 -10.75 2.03
CA GLY A 190 -30.78 -9.59 2.65
C GLY A 190 -29.53 -9.96 3.42
N THR A 191 -29.39 -11.18 3.94
CA THR A 191 -28.26 -11.66 4.75
C THR A 191 -27.01 -12.00 3.94
N TYR A 192 -27.17 -12.43 2.69
CA TYR A 192 -26.04 -12.80 1.82
C TYR A 192 -25.82 -11.85 0.64
N LYS A 193 -26.60 -10.76 0.56
CA LYS A 193 -26.42 -9.74 -0.49
C LYS A 193 -25.04 -9.10 -0.41
N ALA A 194 -24.18 -9.40 -1.36
CA ALA A 194 -22.92 -8.73 -1.57
C ALA A 194 -23.06 -7.52 -2.52
N ALA A 195 -22.16 -6.55 -2.40
CA ALA A 195 -22.04 -5.44 -3.32
C ALA A 195 -21.45 -5.92 -4.66
N THR A 196 -21.93 -5.31 -5.73
CA THR A 196 -21.30 -5.40 -7.05
C THR A 196 -20.08 -4.50 -7.12
N ILE A 197 -19.13 -4.81 -8.00
CA ILE A 197 -17.92 -4.02 -8.19
C ILE A 197 -18.28 -2.59 -8.63
N SER A 198 -19.24 -2.44 -9.54
CA SER A 198 -19.72 -1.13 -10.00
C SER A 198 -20.28 -0.28 -8.85
N HIS A 199 -21.05 -0.87 -7.94
CA HIS A 199 -21.57 -0.17 -6.76
C HIS A 199 -20.44 0.25 -5.81
N LEU A 200 -19.43 -0.61 -5.60
CA LEU A 200 -18.28 -0.25 -4.77
C LEU A 200 -17.45 0.89 -5.39
N LEU A 201 -17.30 0.94 -6.72
CA LEU A 201 -16.60 2.01 -7.43
C LEU A 201 -17.37 3.34 -7.38
N GLU A 202 -18.70 3.31 -7.51
CA GLU A 202 -19.54 4.49 -7.31
C GLU A 202 -19.42 5.03 -5.87
N ARG A 203 -19.42 4.11 -4.90
CA ARG A 203 -19.20 4.45 -3.48
C ARG A 203 -17.79 4.97 -3.22
N PHE A 204 -16.78 4.42 -3.88
CA PHE A 204 -15.40 4.88 -3.76
C PHE A 204 -15.28 6.38 -4.10
N GLU A 205 -15.94 6.86 -5.14
CA GLU A 205 -15.91 8.29 -5.49
C GLU A 205 -16.82 9.12 -4.58
N SER A 206 -18.04 8.66 -4.32
CA SER A 206 -19.04 9.42 -3.53
C SER A 206 -18.73 9.49 -2.03
N ARG A 207 -17.92 8.57 -1.49
CA ARG A 207 -17.50 8.53 -0.08
C ARG A 207 -16.01 8.87 0.10
N SER A 208 -15.39 9.53 -0.87
CA SER A 208 -14.02 10.03 -0.76
C SER A 208 -13.88 11.02 0.41
N GLY A 209 -12.99 10.72 1.35
CA GLY A 209 -12.77 11.51 2.55
C GLY A 209 -13.93 11.50 3.56
N TYR A 210 -14.86 10.54 3.44
CA TYR A 210 -15.99 10.44 4.38
C TYR A 210 -15.52 9.98 5.76
N GLN A 211 -15.73 10.80 6.79
CA GLN A 211 -15.37 10.46 8.16
C GLN A 211 -16.58 9.87 8.90
N LEU A 212 -16.39 8.71 9.51
CA LEU A 212 -17.37 8.03 10.34
C LEU A 212 -17.63 8.79 11.65
N SER A 213 -18.85 8.67 12.17
CA SER A 213 -19.22 9.27 13.46
C SER A 213 -18.63 8.55 14.68
N ILE A 214 -18.09 7.34 14.48
CA ILE A 214 -17.50 6.49 15.51
C ILE A 214 -16.00 6.71 15.64
N GLU A 215 -15.48 6.45 16.83
CA GLU A 215 -14.05 6.53 17.15
C GLU A 215 -13.43 5.13 17.05
N LEU A 216 -12.24 5.03 16.44
CA LEU A 216 -11.44 3.81 16.45
C LEU A 216 -10.65 3.73 17.77
N PRO A 217 -10.70 2.59 18.50
CA PRO A 217 -9.93 2.41 19.72
C PRO A 217 -8.43 2.61 19.48
N TYR A 218 -7.82 3.32 20.41
CA TYR A 218 -6.41 3.64 20.34
C TYR A 218 -5.58 2.57 21.08
N GLU A 219 -4.92 1.68 20.33
CA GLU A 219 -4.22 0.51 20.89
C GLU A 219 -2.73 0.46 20.46
N PRO A 220 -1.85 1.32 21.01
CA PRO A 220 -0.41 1.28 20.73
C PRO A 220 0.31 0.16 21.49
N THR A 221 -0.25 -0.27 22.62
CA THR A 221 0.29 -1.32 23.50
C THR A 221 -0.83 -2.30 23.88
N PRO A 222 -1.33 -3.07 22.90
CA PRO A 222 -2.46 -3.96 23.09
C PRO A 222 -2.12 -5.04 24.13
N SER A 223 -3.15 -5.55 24.81
CA SER A 223 -3.02 -6.71 25.67
C SER A 223 -2.50 -7.92 24.88
N SER A 224 -1.88 -8.89 25.56
CA SER A 224 -1.32 -10.08 24.91
C SER A 224 -2.34 -10.84 24.04
N GLU A 225 -3.62 -10.81 24.40
CA GLU A 225 -4.72 -11.41 23.65
C GLU A 225 -5.10 -10.60 22.41
N ARG A 226 -4.97 -9.27 22.47
CA ARG A 226 -5.27 -8.37 21.34
C ARG A 226 -4.12 -8.27 20.35
N LYS A 227 -2.86 -8.48 20.77
CA LYS A 227 -1.69 -8.51 19.88
C LYS A 227 -1.95 -9.38 18.66
N VAL A 228 -1.46 -8.93 17.50
CA VAL A 228 -1.54 -9.72 16.27
C VAL A 228 -0.74 -11.01 16.46
N PRO A 229 -1.30 -12.20 16.17
CA PRO A 229 -0.57 -13.46 16.32
C PRO A 229 0.41 -13.60 15.15
N LEU A 230 1.68 -13.36 15.42
CA LEU A 230 2.74 -13.43 14.43
C LEU A 230 3.32 -14.85 14.40
N THR A 231 3.04 -15.59 13.33
CA THR A 231 3.70 -16.87 13.06
C THR A 231 5.08 -16.66 12.42
N SER A 232 5.95 -17.64 12.53
CA SER A 232 7.29 -17.63 11.95
C SER A 232 7.65 -19.00 11.38
N ALA A 233 8.78 -19.07 10.66
CA ALA A 233 9.40 -20.33 10.22
C ALA A 233 9.52 -21.38 11.35
N HIS A 234 9.67 -20.95 12.60
CA HIS A 234 9.89 -21.82 13.75
C HIS A 234 8.66 -22.02 14.63
N SER A 235 7.49 -21.50 14.25
CA SER A 235 6.29 -21.59 15.09
C SER A 235 5.85 -23.03 15.35
N SER A 236 5.40 -23.33 16.55
CA SER A 236 4.88 -24.67 16.86
C SER A 236 3.52 -24.92 16.19
N GLU A 237 3.10 -26.17 16.05
CA GLU A 237 1.77 -26.50 15.50
C GLU A 237 0.64 -25.88 16.34
N ALA A 238 0.82 -25.82 17.66
CA ALA A 238 -0.13 -25.17 18.56
C ALA A 238 -0.22 -23.66 18.28
N GLU A 239 0.90 -22.99 18.07
CA GLU A 239 0.92 -21.57 17.68
C GLU A 239 0.26 -21.34 16.31
N LEU A 240 0.48 -22.22 15.34
CA LEU A 240 -0.18 -22.15 14.04
C LEU A 240 -1.69 -22.31 14.19
N GLN A 241 -2.14 -23.25 15.04
CA GLN A 241 -3.55 -23.48 15.30
C GLN A 241 -4.22 -22.28 15.99
N ASP A 242 -3.54 -21.67 16.97
CA ASP A 242 -4.01 -20.47 17.66
C ASP A 242 -4.02 -19.23 16.73
N ALA A 243 -3.09 -19.18 15.77
CA ALA A 243 -2.99 -18.14 14.74
C ALA A 243 -3.83 -18.43 13.47
N ASN A 244 -4.71 -19.44 13.49
CA ASN A 244 -5.63 -19.70 12.38
C ASN A 244 -6.61 -18.54 12.13
N ASP A 245 -6.91 -17.77 13.17
CA ASP A 245 -7.72 -16.55 13.09
C ASP A 245 -6.83 -15.36 13.48
N ASP A 246 -5.99 -14.95 12.52
CA ASP A 246 -5.06 -13.83 12.66
C ASP A 246 -5.69 -12.47 12.30
N GLY A 247 -7.02 -12.42 12.10
CA GLY A 247 -7.74 -11.19 11.74
C GLY A 247 -7.46 -10.65 10.34
N VAL A 248 -6.67 -11.38 9.52
CA VAL A 248 -6.41 -11.01 8.13
C VAL A 248 -7.28 -11.84 7.18
N LEU A 249 -7.78 -11.17 6.16
CA LEU A 249 -8.79 -11.63 5.23
C LEU A 249 -8.25 -11.60 3.81
N LEU A 250 -8.67 -12.57 3.01
CA LEU A 250 -8.53 -12.54 1.56
C LEU A 250 -9.73 -11.79 0.99
N LEU A 251 -9.50 -10.65 0.36
CA LEU A 251 -10.53 -9.92 -0.36
C LEU A 251 -10.48 -10.30 -1.83
N ALA A 252 -11.64 -10.62 -2.39
CA ALA A 252 -11.79 -10.98 -3.79
C ALA A 252 -12.89 -10.17 -4.45
N TYR A 253 -12.56 -9.62 -5.62
CA TYR A 253 -13.47 -8.95 -6.54
C TYR A 253 -13.57 -9.82 -7.79
N VAL A 254 -14.75 -10.39 -8.02
CA VAL A 254 -14.99 -11.29 -9.15
C VAL A 254 -16.02 -10.68 -10.07
N SER A 255 -15.72 -10.63 -11.37
CA SER A 255 -16.64 -10.18 -12.42
C SER A 255 -16.88 -11.28 -13.44
N ASN A 256 -18.02 -11.18 -14.13
CA ASN A 256 -18.46 -12.11 -15.15
C ASN A 256 -18.69 -13.54 -14.60
N LEU A 257 -19.34 -13.64 -13.42
CA LEU A 257 -19.59 -14.92 -12.72
C LEU A 257 -20.47 -15.90 -13.51
N THR A 258 -21.44 -15.38 -14.28
CA THR A 258 -22.35 -16.15 -15.13
C THR A 258 -21.79 -16.39 -16.54
N GLY A 259 -20.62 -15.82 -16.84
CA GLY A 259 -19.93 -16.00 -18.11
C GLY A 259 -19.51 -17.45 -18.36
N ALA A 260 -19.06 -17.72 -19.60
CA ALA A 260 -18.44 -19.00 -19.93
C ALA A 260 -17.20 -19.22 -19.05
N ARG A 261 -16.99 -20.45 -18.59
CA ARG A 261 -15.78 -20.81 -17.81
C ARG A 261 -14.53 -20.38 -18.59
N GLY A 262 -13.65 -19.62 -17.96
CA GLY A 262 -12.48 -19.03 -18.60
C GLY A 262 -12.56 -17.51 -18.76
N THR A 263 -13.77 -16.94 -18.70
CA THR A 263 -14.00 -15.51 -18.96
C THR A 263 -14.14 -14.69 -17.68
N GLU A 264 -14.12 -15.34 -16.52
CA GLU A 264 -14.21 -14.68 -15.23
C GLU A 264 -12.91 -13.93 -14.93
N ARG A 265 -13.03 -12.73 -14.38
CA ARG A 265 -11.88 -11.95 -13.94
C ARG A 265 -11.88 -11.87 -12.42
N ILE A 266 -10.77 -12.29 -11.83
CA ILE A 266 -10.58 -12.38 -10.39
C ILE A 266 -9.47 -11.40 -10.00
N SER A 267 -9.78 -10.49 -9.08
CA SER A 267 -8.80 -9.59 -8.48
C SER A 267 -8.78 -9.83 -6.98
N VAL A 268 -7.62 -10.22 -6.45
CA VAL A 268 -7.44 -10.58 -5.04
C VAL A 268 -6.44 -9.65 -4.36
N CYS A 269 -6.72 -9.33 -3.11
CA CYS A 269 -5.81 -8.61 -2.21
C CYS A 269 -6.02 -9.06 -0.77
N SER A 270 -5.16 -8.59 0.13
CA SER A 270 -5.33 -8.78 1.56
C SER A 270 -6.14 -7.62 2.17
N GLY A 271 -6.76 -7.87 3.32
CA GLY A 271 -7.38 -6.84 4.15
C GLY A 271 -7.44 -7.31 5.59
N PHE A 272 -7.66 -6.42 6.55
CA PHE A 272 -7.77 -6.82 7.96
C PHE A 272 -8.92 -6.11 8.64
N ALA A 273 -9.51 -6.79 9.62
CA ALA A 273 -10.65 -6.26 10.35
C ALA A 273 -10.22 -5.28 11.44
N VAL A 274 -11.02 -4.24 11.68
CA VAL A 274 -10.83 -3.25 12.75
C VAL A 274 -12.09 -3.12 13.59
N GLU A 275 -11.92 -2.63 14.82
CA GLU A 275 -13.03 -2.42 15.74
C GLU A 275 -13.95 -1.28 15.29
N GLY A 276 -15.19 -1.30 15.79
CA GLY A 276 -16.18 -0.24 15.55
C GLY A 276 -17.37 -0.66 14.68
N GLY A 277 -17.31 -1.81 14.03
CA GLY A 277 -18.39 -2.32 13.18
C GLY A 277 -19.78 -2.38 13.85
N ASP A 278 -19.82 -2.74 15.14
CA ASP A 278 -21.07 -2.81 15.92
C ASP A 278 -21.60 -1.44 16.35
N LYS A 279 -20.78 -0.39 16.24
CA LYS A 279 -21.12 0.98 16.66
C LYS A 279 -21.56 1.86 15.48
N ILE A 280 -21.49 1.35 14.25
CA ILE A 280 -21.83 2.10 13.04
C ILE A 280 -23.30 2.53 13.07
N SER A 281 -23.54 3.81 12.79
CA SER A 281 -24.89 4.32 12.61
C SER A 281 -25.50 3.83 11.30
N ALA A 282 -26.82 3.72 11.23
CA ALA A 282 -27.53 3.39 9.98
C ALA A 282 -27.37 4.47 8.89
N GLU A 283 -26.86 5.66 9.23
CA GLU A 283 -26.54 6.73 8.27
C GLU A 283 -25.18 6.50 7.59
N ASP A 284 -24.24 5.92 8.34
CA ASP A 284 -22.87 5.69 7.92
C ASP A 284 -22.73 4.41 7.07
N GLY A 285 -23.55 3.38 7.33
CA GLY A 285 -23.52 2.11 6.61
C GLY A 285 -24.82 1.31 6.74
N ASP A 286 -24.75 0.01 6.45
CA ASP A 286 -25.92 -0.89 6.51
C ASP A 286 -26.27 -1.34 7.96
N GLY A 287 -25.67 -0.67 8.95
CA GLY A 287 -26.00 -0.75 10.38
C GLY A 287 -25.17 -1.72 11.22
N LYS A 288 -24.73 -2.86 10.69
CA LYS A 288 -23.89 -3.83 11.45
C LYS A 288 -22.91 -4.58 10.56
N GLY A 289 -21.80 -5.01 11.15
CA GLY A 289 -20.84 -5.93 10.53
C GLY A 289 -19.40 -5.49 10.69
N ALA A 290 -18.47 -6.43 10.48
CA ALA A 290 -17.05 -6.15 10.64
C ALA A 290 -16.58 -5.08 9.64
N LEU A 291 -15.77 -4.16 10.13
CA LEU A 291 -15.08 -3.17 9.30
C LEU A 291 -13.76 -3.74 8.82
N VAL A 292 -13.47 -3.59 7.53
CA VAL A 292 -12.26 -4.12 6.92
C VAL A 292 -11.52 -3.04 6.16
N ILE A 293 -10.22 -2.96 6.39
CA ILE A 293 -9.33 -2.05 5.69
C ILE A 293 -8.60 -2.81 4.59
N SER A 294 -8.49 -2.18 3.42
CA SER A 294 -7.67 -2.68 2.32
C SER A 294 -7.18 -1.55 1.42
N CYS A 295 -6.47 -1.87 0.34
CA CYS A 295 -5.97 -0.92 -0.63
C CYS A 295 -7.01 -0.61 -1.72
N ALA A 296 -7.04 0.64 -2.18
CA ALA A 296 -8.00 1.11 -3.19
C ALA A 296 -7.68 0.62 -4.61
N HIS A 297 -6.39 0.51 -4.97
CA HIS A 297 -5.99 0.18 -6.34
C HIS A 297 -6.47 -1.20 -6.80
N THR A 298 -6.57 -2.21 -5.91
CA THR A 298 -7.08 -3.54 -6.31
C THR A 298 -8.56 -3.46 -6.71
N LEU A 299 -9.39 -2.73 -5.94
CA LEU A 299 -10.78 -2.49 -6.31
C LEU A 299 -10.87 -1.76 -7.66
N ARG A 300 -10.06 -0.72 -7.88
CA ARG A 300 -10.04 0.03 -9.15
C ARG A 300 -9.58 -0.85 -10.32
N ALA A 301 -8.58 -1.69 -10.11
CA ALA A 301 -8.11 -2.65 -11.10
C ALA A 301 -9.20 -3.67 -11.44
N SER A 302 -10.09 -4.04 -10.50
CA SER A 302 -11.17 -4.99 -10.76
C SER A 302 -12.28 -4.46 -11.69
N ALA A 303 -12.30 -3.15 -12.00
CA ALA A 303 -13.30 -2.54 -12.87
C ALA A 303 -13.30 -3.20 -14.26
N PRO A 304 -14.45 -3.66 -14.80
CA PRO A 304 -14.49 -4.35 -16.09
C PRO A 304 -13.84 -3.50 -17.18
N ALA A 305 -12.97 -4.12 -17.98
CA ALA A 305 -12.32 -3.43 -19.10
C ALA A 305 -13.40 -2.77 -19.97
N LYS A 306 -13.26 -1.47 -20.20
CA LYS A 306 -14.18 -0.70 -21.03
C LYS A 306 -14.13 -1.30 -22.43
N ARG A 307 -15.11 -2.12 -22.81
CA ARG A 307 -15.18 -2.68 -24.16
C ARG A 307 -15.15 -1.51 -25.13
N ASP A 308 -14.18 -1.50 -26.04
CA ASP A 308 -14.05 -0.46 -27.05
C ASP A 308 -15.39 -0.33 -27.78
N SER A 309 -15.99 0.85 -27.67
CA SER A 309 -17.33 1.18 -28.16
C SER A 309 -17.42 1.23 -29.70
N SER A 310 -16.49 0.58 -30.40
CA SER A 310 -16.41 0.55 -31.87
C SER A 310 -17.38 -0.45 -32.51
N GLN A 311 -18.04 -1.31 -31.72
CA GLN A 311 -19.20 -2.10 -32.15
C GLN A 311 -20.48 -1.62 -31.46
N ALA A 312 -20.87 -0.39 -31.77
CA ALA A 312 -22.20 0.14 -31.48
C ALA A 312 -23.26 -0.61 -32.30
N SER A 313 -23.65 -1.80 -31.83
CA SER A 313 -24.87 -2.45 -32.29
C SER A 313 -25.90 -2.38 -31.16
N THR A 314 -26.97 -1.66 -31.47
CA THR A 314 -28.18 -1.38 -30.68
C THR A 314 -28.78 -2.61 -30.02
N SER A 315 -28.30 -2.99 -28.85
CA SER A 315 -28.99 -3.96 -27.99
C SER A 315 -28.97 -3.49 -26.53
N THR A 316 -30.16 -3.39 -25.96
CA THR A 316 -30.52 -2.90 -24.62
C THR A 316 -30.11 -3.86 -23.48
N SER A 317 -29.06 -4.68 -23.66
CA SER A 317 -28.66 -5.74 -22.72
C SER A 317 -27.51 -5.40 -21.76
N ASP A 318 -26.93 -4.19 -21.82
CA ASP A 318 -25.74 -3.81 -21.04
C ASP A 318 -25.96 -3.72 -19.52
N THR A 319 -27.20 -3.63 -19.04
CA THR A 319 -27.50 -3.63 -17.59
C THR A 319 -27.23 -4.98 -16.93
N SER A 320 -27.19 -6.08 -17.68
CA SER A 320 -26.94 -7.42 -17.12
C SER A 320 -25.48 -7.64 -16.70
N ALA A 321 -24.52 -7.05 -17.42
CA ALA A 321 -23.10 -7.29 -17.17
C ALA A 321 -22.59 -6.67 -15.86
N ALA A 322 -23.15 -5.54 -15.44
CA ALA A 322 -22.79 -4.90 -14.17
C ALA A 322 -23.35 -5.65 -12.95
N ALA A 323 -24.47 -6.35 -13.12
CA ALA A 323 -25.07 -7.19 -12.08
C ALA A 323 -24.27 -8.48 -11.83
N ASP A 324 -23.43 -8.88 -12.79
CA ASP A 324 -22.67 -10.13 -12.74
C ASP A 324 -21.28 -9.95 -12.09
N SER A 325 -21.22 -9.20 -11.00
CA SER A 325 -20.00 -9.02 -10.22
C SER A 325 -20.29 -9.08 -8.73
N ILE A 326 -19.32 -9.59 -7.97
CA ILE A 326 -19.44 -9.75 -6.53
C ILE A 326 -18.13 -9.40 -5.83
N ALA A 327 -18.24 -8.83 -4.65
CA ALA A 327 -17.14 -8.63 -3.72
C ALA A 327 -17.36 -9.46 -2.45
N LEU A 328 -16.32 -10.19 -2.04
CA LEU A 328 -16.37 -11.06 -0.87
C LEU A 328 -15.04 -11.04 -0.10
N ALA A 329 -15.11 -11.42 1.17
CA ALA A 329 -13.97 -11.63 2.04
C ALA A 329 -13.94 -13.09 2.50
N ILE A 330 -12.77 -13.70 2.57
CA ILE A 330 -12.59 -15.07 3.06
C ILE A 330 -11.62 -15.03 4.25
N THR A 331 -12.03 -15.57 5.40
CA THR A 331 -11.13 -15.78 6.53
C THR A 331 -10.23 -16.99 6.24
N ARG A 332 -9.11 -17.10 6.97
CA ARG A 332 -8.26 -18.30 6.90
C ARG A 332 -8.97 -19.58 7.34
N THR A 333 -9.89 -19.48 8.29
CA THR A 333 -10.78 -20.60 8.69
C THR A 333 -11.77 -20.99 7.60
N GLY A 334 -11.86 -20.22 6.52
CA GLY A 334 -12.70 -20.51 5.37
C GLY A 334 -14.08 -19.87 5.40
N ALA A 335 -14.40 -19.06 6.40
CA ALA A 335 -15.67 -18.35 6.46
C ALA A 335 -15.74 -17.29 5.36
N ILE A 336 -16.79 -17.33 4.54
CA ILE A 336 -17.00 -16.43 3.41
C ILE A 336 -17.98 -15.34 3.82
N TYR A 337 -17.54 -14.09 3.81
CA TYR A 337 -18.34 -12.93 4.16
C TYR A 337 -18.67 -12.10 2.91
N PRO A 338 -19.93 -11.73 2.68
CA PRO A 338 -20.27 -10.75 1.65
C PRO A 338 -19.72 -9.37 2.02
N VAL A 339 -19.05 -8.70 1.10
CA VAL A 339 -18.76 -7.27 1.23
C VAL A 339 -20.06 -6.52 0.95
N ARG A 340 -20.60 -5.79 1.91
CA ARG A 340 -21.92 -5.13 1.79
C ARG A 340 -21.85 -3.79 1.11
N THR A 341 -20.86 -2.98 1.50
CA THR A 341 -20.71 -1.63 1.02
C THR A 341 -19.30 -1.12 1.28
N LEU A 342 -18.91 -0.06 0.55
CA LEU A 342 -17.75 0.76 0.83
C LEU A 342 -18.22 1.96 1.65
N ILE A 343 -17.69 2.08 2.86
CA ILE A 343 -18.09 3.08 3.84
C ILE A 343 -17.36 4.40 3.58
N SER A 344 -16.05 4.32 3.37
CA SER A 344 -15.20 5.46 3.11
C SER A 344 -13.99 5.06 2.26
N SER A 345 -13.42 6.04 1.56
CA SER A 345 -12.20 5.89 0.77
C SER A 345 -11.27 7.08 1.00
N LEU A 346 -9.97 6.81 0.93
CA LEU A 346 -8.91 7.83 0.89
C LEU A 346 -8.12 7.61 -0.40
N PRO A 347 -8.59 8.15 -1.55
CA PRO A 347 -7.96 7.88 -2.84
C PRO A 347 -6.49 8.31 -2.93
N THR A 348 -6.12 9.38 -2.23
CA THR A 348 -4.74 9.91 -2.16
C THR A 348 -3.80 8.94 -1.44
N SER A 349 -4.28 8.35 -0.34
CA SER A 349 -3.56 7.36 0.46
C SER A 349 -3.70 5.94 -0.09
N ASP A 350 -4.57 5.71 -1.06
CA ASP A 350 -4.85 4.41 -1.67
C ASP A 350 -5.40 3.37 -0.66
N VAL A 351 -6.23 3.83 0.29
CA VAL A 351 -6.87 2.98 1.31
C VAL A 351 -8.39 3.09 1.21
N ILE A 352 -9.10 1.99 1.48
CA ILE A 352 -10.55 1.92 1.56
C ILE A 352 -11.01 1.25 2.86
N LEU A 353 -12.19 1.63 3.31
CA LEU A 353 -12.90 1.03 4.44
C LEU A 353 -14.18 0.35 3.94
N LEU A 354 -14.24 -0.96 4.10
CA LEU A 354 -15.34 -1.82 3.68
C LEU A 354 -16.14 -2.30 4.90
N GLN A 355 -17.43 -2.53 4.71
CA GLN A 355 -18.29 -3.20 5.69
C GLN A 355 -18.65 -4.61 5.18
N LEU A 356 -18.41 -5.62 6.01
CA LEU A 356 -18.80 -7.00 5.74
C LEU A 356 -20.20 -7.31 6.31
N GLY A 357 -20.84 -8.36 5.80
CA GLY A 357 -22.05 -8.91 6.40
C GLY A 357 -21.76 -9.55 7.76
N ASN A 358 -22.76 -9.59 8.64
CA ASN A 358 -22.61 -10.21 9.96
C ASN A 358 -22.53 -11.74 9.90
N THR A 359 -23.21 -12.33 8.93
CA THR A 359 -23.36 -13.78 8.82
C THR A 359 -22.44 -14.28 7.73
N PRO A 360 -21.46 -15.14 8.06
CA PRO A 360 -20.68 -15.82 7.04
C PRO A 360 -21.52 -16.89 6.35
N LEU A 361 -21.25 -17.10 5.07
CA LEU A 361 -21.62 -18.32 4.37
C LEU A 361 -20.66 -19.43 4.80
N THR A 362 -21.13 -20.29 5.70
CA THR A 362 -20.35 -21.43 6.23
C THR A 362 -20.68 -22.71 5.50
N LEU A 363 -19.67 -23.51 5.18
CA LEU A 363 -19.87 -24.83 4.62
C LEU A 363 -20.31 -25.80 5.73
N ASN A 364 -21.41 -26.50 5.51
CA ASN A 364 -21.97 -27.56 6.37
C ASN A 364 -22.73 -27.16 7.64
N GLY A 365 -22.93 -25.87 7.94
CA GLY A 365 -23.73 -25.45 9.11
C GLY A 365 -23.18 -25.91 10.48
N THR A 366 -21.99 -26.52 10.52
CA THR A 366 -21.30 -27.00 11.72
C THR A 366 -20.25 -26.04 12.25
N ALA A 367 -19.93 -24.98 11.51
CA ALA A 367 -19.06 -23.94 12.02
C ALA A 367 -19.79 -23.22 13.17
N ASP A 368 -19.08 -22.94 14.26
CA ASP A 368 -19.53 -22.01 15.29
C ASP A 368 -19.75 -20.62 14.64
N THR A 369 -20.93 -20.43 14.06
CA THR A 369 -21.38 -19.21 13.37
C THR A 369 -21.39 -17.98 14.29
N SER A 370 -21.06 -18.15 15.57
CA SER A 370 -21.08 -17.09 16.57
C SER A 370 -19.77 -16.34 16.73
N LYS A 371 -18.62 -16.87 16.27
CA LYS A 371 -17.36 -16.18 16.53
C LYS A 371 -17.22 -14.97 15.60
N PRO A 372 -17.18 -13.73 16.13
CA PRO A 372 -16.97 -12.54 15.31
C PRO A 372 -15.56 -12.58 14.70
N ILE A 373 -15.41 -11.93 13.55
CA ILE A 373 -14.10 -11.77 12.91
C ILE A 373 -13.16 -11.08 13.89
N ARG A 374 -11.98 -11.66 14.12
CA ARG A 374 -10.96 -11.02 14.97
C ARG A 374 -10.54 -9.69 14.36
N THR A 375 -10.73 -8.62 15.11
CA THR A 375 -10.23 -7.28 14.78
C THR A 375 -8.77 -7.16 15.19
N LEU A 376 -8.00 -6.28 14.53
CA LEU A 376 -6.60 -6.03 14.85
C LEU A 376 -6.42 -4.70 15.60
N PRO A 377 -5.49 -4.63 16.56
CA PRO A 377 -5.15 -3.40 17.26
C PRO A 377 -4.40 -2.45 16.31
N VAL A 378 -4.85 -1.20 16.20
CA VAL A 378 -4.25 -0.21 15.31
C VAL A 378 -3.57 0.88 16.13
N SER A 379 -2.31 1.18 15.81
CA SER A 379 -1.56 2.28 16.41
C SER A 379 -1.64 3.53 15.51
N PRO A 380 -2.15 4.68 15.97
CA PRO A 380 -2.01 5.99 15.35
C PRO A 380 -0.60 6.55 15.50
N TYR A 381 0.26 5.94 16.33
CA TYR A 381 1.64 6.38 16.44
C TYR A 381 2.49 5.63 15.42
N PRO A 382 3.21 6.34 14.55
CA PRO A 382 4.12 5.73 13.60
C PRO A 382 5.23 5.01 14.36
N ALA A 383 5.64 3.85 13.86
CA ALA A 383 6.79 3.13 14.38
C ALA A 383 8.07 3.95 14.16
N HIS A 384 9.08 3.76 15.00
CA HIS A 384 10.35 4.44 14.82
C HIS A 384 11.10 3.90 13.60
N VAL A 385 11.83 4.78 12.91
CA VAL A 385 12.72 4.34 11.84
C VAL A 385 13.73 3.32 12.40
N ASN A 386 13.96 2.24 11.65
CA ASN A 386 14.70 1.03 12.04
C ASN A 386 13.96 0.02 12.93
N SER A 387 12.70 0.27 13.33
CA SER A 387 11.88 -0.74 14.00
C SER A 387 11.75 -2.00 13.13
N GLU A 388 11.72 -3.14 13.79
CA GLU A 388 11.42 -4.41 13.15
C GLU A 388 9.91 -4.51 12.92
N LEU A 389 9.55 -4.83 11.69
CA LEU A 389 8.18 -4.95 11.23
C LEU A 389 7.89 -6.39 10.83
N SER A 390 6.66 -6.82 11.03
CA SER A 390 6.11 -8.06 10.49
C SER A 390 5.05 -7.71 9.46
N VAL A 391 5.31 -8.04 8.20
CA VAL A 391 4.48 -7.64 7.06
C VAL A 391 3.70 -8.86 6.57
N SER A 392 2.37 -8.71 6.48
CA SER A 392 1.49 -9.74 5.93
C SER A 392 1.85 -10.07 4.48
N SER A 393 2.12 -11.35 4.20
CA SER A 393 2.49 -11.87 2.88
C SER A 393 1.36 -12.70 2.26
N PHE A 394 1.05 -12.43 0.98
CA PHE A 394 0.01 -13.15 0.24
C PHE A 394 0.27 -14.65 0.09
N TRP A 395 1.51 -15.11 0.25
CA TRP A 395 1.86 -16.52 0.18
C TRP A 395 1.12 -17.41 1.18
N GLY A 396 0.62 -16.84 2.28
CA GLY A 396 -0.28 -17.57 3.19
C GLY A 396 -1.60 -18.03 2.54
N TRP A 397 -1.92 -17.56 1.32
CA TRP A 397 -3.10 -17.92 0.55
C TRP A 397 -2.79 -18.80 -0.68
N GLU A 398 -1.60 -18.69 -1.27
CA GLU A 398 -1.25 -19.25 -2.60
C GLU A 398 -0.68 -20.67 -2.60
N ASP A 399 -0.67 -21.40 -1.50
CA ASP A 399 0.02 -22.69 -1.47
C ASP A 399 -0.83 -23.85 -2.05
N ASP A 400 -0.50 -24.27 -3.28
CA ASP A 400 -1.15 -25.33 -4.07
C ASP A 400 -1.08 -26.73 -3.42
N SER A 401 -0.22 -26.96 -2.43
CA SER A 401 -0.11 -28.25 -1.72
C SER A 401 -0.71 -28.23 -0.31
N GLY A 402 -1.11 -27.06 0.19
CA GLY A 402 -1.36 -26.88 1.61
C GLY A 402 -2.36 -25.82 2.04
N ALA A 403 -2.91 -25.04 1.11
CA ALA A 403 -3.70 -23.86 1.43
C ALA A 403 -4.73 -24.12 2.54
N ILE A 404 -4.63 -23.30 3.59
CA ILE A 404 -5.43 -23.39 4.82
C ILE A 404 -6.92 -23.18 4.51
N LEU A 405 -7.22 -22.45 3.42
CA LEU A 405 -8.57 -22.34 2.90
C LEU A 405 -9.11 -23.73 2.51
N PRO A 406 -10.20 -24.20 3.12
CA PRO A 406 -10.77 -25.48 2.72
C PRO A 406 -11.11 -25.49 1.22
N ALA A 407 -10.94 -26.66 0.59
CA ALA A 407 -11.25 -26.81 -0.83
C ALA A 407 -12.76 -26.77 -1.03
N TYR A 408 -13.24 -25.75 -1.74
CA TYR A 408 -14.65 -25.59 -2.04
C TYR A 408 -14.93 -25.99 -3.47
N SER A 409 -16.03 -26.73 -3.66
CA SER A 409 -16.64 -26.93 -4.96
C SER A 409 -18.05 -26.36 -4.92
N PHE A 410 -18.40 -25.57 -5.92
CA PHE A 410 -19.76 -25.12 -6.10
C PHE A 410 -20.52 -26.18 -6.90
N ASP A 411 -21.53 -26.79 -6.29
CA ASP A 411 -22.45 -27.68 -6.99
C ASP A 411 -23.51 -26.83 -7.70
N HIS A 412 -23.44 -26.81 -9.03
CA HIS A 412 -24.38 -26.05 -9.86
C HIS A 412 -25.81 -26.60 -9.80
N GLU A 413 -25.99 -27.91 -9.56
CA GLU A 413 -27.32 -28.54 -9.51
C GLU A 413 -28.02 -28.21 -8.19
N GLN A 414 -27.27 -28.27 -7.08
CA GLN A 414 -27.80 -27.99 -5.75
C GLN A 414 -27.73 -26.51 -5.35
N GLN A 415 -27.03 -25.69 -6.14
CA GLN A 415 -26.72 -24.29 -5.85
C GLN A 415 -26.10 -24.10 -4.46
N SER A 416 -25.29 -25.06 -4.02
CA SER A 416 -24.71 -25.11 -2.69
C SER A 416 -23.20 -25.28 -2.73
N LEU A 417 -22.52 -24.70 -1.75
CA LEU A 417 -21.13 -25.04 -1.46
C LEU A 417 -21.08 -26.45 -0.90
N SER A 418 -20.40 -27.33 -1.62
CA SER A 418 -19.86 -28.54 -1.04
C SER A 418 -18.43 -28.25 -0.61
N LEU A 419 -18.04 -28.76 0.56
CA LEU A 419 -16.63 -29.06 0.72
C LEU A 419 -16.34 -30.09 -0.37
N SER A 420 -15.45 -29.75 -1.29
CA SER A 420 -14.75 -30.83 -1.97
C SER A 420 -14.18 -31.64 -0.82
N LEU A 421 -14.54 -32.92 -0.74
CA LEU A 421 -13.80 -33.88 0.05
C LEU A 421 -12.43 -34.00 -0.61
N SER A 422 -11.65 -32.91 -0.58
CA SER A 422 -10.27 -32.92 -0.96
C SER A 422 -9.64 -33.90 0.00
N PRO A 423 -8.88 -34.84 -0.55
CA PRO A 423 -8.55 -36.08 0.09
C PRO A 423 -7.55 -35.81 1.21
N SER A 424 -8.03 -35.42 2.38
CA SER A 424 -7.28 -35.52 3.63
C SER A 424 -6.82 -36.98 3.90
N SER A 425 -7.19 -37.95 3.04
CA SER A 425 -6.80 -39.35 3.07
C SER A 425 -6.28 -39.99 1.76
N SER A 426 -6.17 -39.34 0.59
CA SER A 426 -5.75 -40.04 -0.65
C SER A 426 -4.91 -39.23 -1.64
N SER A 427 -3.61 -39.57 -1.64
CA SER A 427 -2.53 -39.21 -2.57
C SER A 427 -2.19 -37.73 -2.72
N ALA A 428 -0.94 -37.40 -2.38
CA ALA A 428 -0.24 -36.24 -2.91
C ALA A 428 -0.45 -36.12 -4.44
N PRO A 429 -0.32 -34.92 -5.03
CA PRO A 429 -0.39 -34.73 -6.47
C PRO A 429 0.41 -35.82 -7.17
N LYS A 430 -0.10 -36.39 -8.28
CA LYS A 430 0.60 -37.50 -8.96
C LYS A 430 2.07 -37.12 -9.21
N GLY A 431 2.99 -37.82 -8.55
CA GLY A 431 4.44 -37.58 -8.63
C GLY A 431 5.05 -36.74 -7.50
N ARG A 432 4.28 -36.30 -6.50
CA ARG A 432 4.80 -35.71 -5.26
C ARG A 432 4.64 -36.66 -4.08
N GLU A 433 5.55 -36.59 -3.12
CA GLU A 433 5.46 -37.35 -1.87
C GLU A 433 4.55 -36.65 -0.86
N LYS A 434 3.78 -37.41 -0.08
CA LYS A 434 2.84 -36.88 0.93
C LYS A 434 3.56 -36.06 2.01
N GLU A 435 4.78 -36.46 2.37
CA GLU A 435 5.58 -35.75 3.37
C GLU A 435 6.04 -34.40 2.85
N GLN A 436 6.41 -34.30 1.57
CA GLN A 436 6.77 -33.04 0.93
C GLN A 436 5.58 -32.07 0.89
N VAL A 437 4.40 -32.55 0.50
CA VAL A 437 3.15 -31.76 0.49
C VAL A 437 2.80 -31.26 1.90
N LYS A 438 2.99 -32.10 2.93
CA LYS A 438 2.77 -31.69 4.33
C LYS A 438 3.79 -30.62 4.76
N LEU A 439 5.06 -30.78 4.40
CA LEU A 439 6.11 -29.81 4.73
C LEU A 439 5.83 -28.45 4.06
N GLU A 440 5.43 -28.45 2.79
CA GLU A 440 5.01 -27.26 2.04
C GLU A 440 3.81 -26.56 2.72
N ARG A 441 2.79 -27.34 3.12
CA ARG A 441 1.62 -26.83 3.86
C ARG A 441 1.98 -26.18 5.18
N ASP A 442 2.81 -26.85 5.98
CA ASP A 442 3.26 -26.33 7.26
C ASP A 442 4.09 -25.05 7.03
N ASP A 443 4.84 -24.99 5.92
CA ASP A 443 5.55 -23.79 5.48
C ASP A 443 4.60 -22.64 5.10
N ALA A 444 3.41 -22.86 4.55
CA ALA A 444 2.49 -21.76 4.20
C ALA A 444 1.98 -20.99 5.42
N GLY A 445 1.56 -21.70 6.49
CA GLY A 445 1.18 -21.09 7.76
C GLY A 445 2.34 -20.35 8.43
N ARG A 446 3.56 -20.88 8.27
CA ARG A 446 4.82 -20.28 8.72
C ARG A 446 5.30 -19.12 7.85
N SER A 447 4.89 -19.08 6.58
CA SER A 447 5.28 -18.08 5.56
C SER A 447 4.38 -16.87 5.52
N ARG A 448 3.39 -16.80 6.41
CA ARG A 448 2.38 -15.75 6.43
C ARG A 448 2.96 -14.36 6.66
N TRP A 449 4.01 -14.28 7.45
CA TRP A 449 4.61 -13.03 7.89
C TRP A 449 6.06 -12.94 7.42
N GLY A 450 6.42 -11.81 6.81
CA GLY A 450 7.80 -11.49 6.51
C GLY A 450 8.33 -10.40 7.43
N ARG A 451 9.45 -10.68 8.10
CA ARG A 451 10.21 -9.71 8.90
C ARG A 451 10.91 -8.72 8.00
N ALA A 452 10.63 -7.45 8.23
CA ALA A 452 11.21 -6.32 7.55
C ALA A 452 11.73 -5.30 8.55
N ARG A 453 12.49 -4.33 8.08
CA ARG A 453 12.92 -3.16 8.83
C ARG A 453 12.36 -1.91 8.20
N LEU A 454 11.77 -1.06 9.03
CA LEU A 454 11.34 0.27 8.62
C LEU A 454 12.55 1.12 8.23
N VAL A 455 12.55 1.66 7.02
CA VAL A 455 13.67 2.43 6.46
C VAL A 455 13.45 3.93 6.59
N GLU A 456 12.29 4.42 6.15
CA GLU A 456 11.97 5.85 6.18
C GLU A 456 10.46 6.08 6.03
N TYR A 457 10.02 7.28 6.41
CA TYR A 457 8.73 7.81 6.02
C TYR A 457 8.89 8.86 4.92
N LYS A 458 7.84 9.05 4.13
CA LYS A 458 7.78 10.12 3.14
C LYS A 458 6.51 10.94 3.28
N ASP A 459 6.65 12.23 3.00
CA ASP A 459 5.54 13.17 2.89
C ASP A 459 4.78 12.99 1.56
N PRO A 460 3.65 13.69 1.35
CA PRO A 460 2.91 13.63 0.09
C PRO A 460 3.72 14.08 -1.14
N CYS A 461 4.81 14.82 -0.95
CA CYS A 461 5.72 15.26 -2.01
C CYS A 461 6.85 14.24 -2.28
N GLY A 462 6.92 13.14 -1.53
CA GLY A 462 7.96 12.13 -1.62
C GLY A 462 9.28 12.50 -0.94
N ALA A 463 9.32 13.60 -0.18
CA ALA A 463 10.47 13.97 0.64
C ALA A 463 10.49 13.15 1.93
N SER A 464 11.69 12.97 2.51
CA SER A 464 11.84 12.25 3.77
C SER A 464 11.11 12.99 4.89
N ALA A 465 10.25 12.28 5.61
CA ALA A 465 9.50 12.78 6.74
C ALA A 465 9.98 12.14 8.04
N MET A 466 9.95 12.89 9.14
CA MET A 466 10.40 12.40 10.45
C MET A 466 9.21 12.11 11.36
N VAL A 467 9.32 11.05 12.16
CA VAL A 467 8.32 10.79 13.21
C VAL A 467 8.46 11.79 14.36
N GLY A 468 7.34 12.23 14.92
CA GLY A 468 7.32 13.20 16.03
C GLY A 468 7.52 14.66 15.61
N THR A 469 7.64 14.94 14.31
CA THR A 469 7.56 16.30 13.76
C THR A 469 6.13 16.59 13.30
N TYR A 470 5.90 17.79 12.76
CA TYR A 470 4.62 18.17 12.14
C TYR A 470 4.53 17.73 10.67
N ASP A 471 5.43 16.85 10.21
CA ASP A 471 5.42 16.35 8.85
C ASP A 471 4.27 15.35 8.67
N GLU A 472 3.55 15.45 7.56
CA GLU A 472 2.51 14.48 7.22
C GLU A 472 3.16 13.17 6.73
N LEU A 473 2.76 12.01 7.26
CA LEU A 473 3.32 10.72 6.83
C LEU A 473 2.40 10.09 5.79
N ALA A 474 2.72 10.30 4.51
CA ALA A 474 1.93 9.73 3.41
C ALA A 474 2.32 8.29 3.08
N GLN A 475 3.59 7.93 3.32
CA GLN A 475 4.17 6.66 2.89
C GLN A 475 5.19 6.16 3.93
N LEU A 476 5.23 4.85 4.17
CA LEU A 476 6.34 4.18 4.86
C LEU A 476 7.02 3.15 3.98
N ASP A 477 8.35 3.21 3.95
CA ASP A 477 9.21 2.31 3.19
C ASP A 477 9.85 1.29 4.13
N TYR A 478 9.86 0.03 3.74
CA TYR A 478 10.51 -1.03 4.51
C TYR A 478 11.34 -1.95 3.64
N LYS A 479 12.31 -2.65 4.26
CA LYS A 479 13.19 -3.60 3.60
C LYS A 479 13.14 -4.94 4.27
N LEU A 480 12.98 -6.01 3.49
CA LEU A 480 13.00 -7.39 3.98
C LEU A 480 14.33 -7.66 4.74
N LEU A 481 14.21 -8.19 5.96
CA LEU A 481 15.35 -8.66 6.74
C LEU A 481 15.72 -10.08 6.32
N VAL A 482 16.44 -10.21 5.21
CA VAL A 482 16.81 -11.52 4.61
C VAL A 482 17.51 -12.45 5.61
N SER A 483 18.24 -11.89 6.58
CA SER A 483 18.93 -12.63 7.64
C SER A 483 18.05 -13.05 8.82
N SER A 484 16.78 -12.64 8.86
CA SER A 484 15.90 -12.98 9.97
C SER A 484 15.52 -14.47 9.92
N PRO A 485 15.79 -15.25 10.98
CA PRO A 485 15.43 -16.66 11.02
C PRO A 485 13.90 -16.87 11.04
N ALA A 486 13.14 -15.85 11.45
CA ALA A 486 11.69 -15.91 11.47
C ALA A 486 11.07 -15.86 10.06
N ASN A 487 11.82 -15.41 9.06
CA ASN A 487 11.37 -15.45 7.67
C ASN A 487 11.30 -16.87 7.14
N PRO A 488 10.28 -17.24 6.35
CA PRO A 488 10.23 -18.53 5.70
C PRO A 488 11.42 -18.74 4.75
N PRO A 489 11.82 -19.99 4.48
CA PRO A 489 12.94 -20.29 3.59
C PRO A 489 12.87 -19.59 2.23
N ALA A 490 11.65 -19.44 1.68
CA ALA A 490 11.40 -18.73 0.43
C ALA A 490 11.82 -17.24 0.45
N LEU A 491 11.82 -16.58 1.62
CA LEU A 491 12.25 -15.19 1.80
C LEU A 491 13.72 -15.05 2.21
N GLN A 492 14.35 -16.11 2.71
CA GLN A 492 15.75 -16.07 3.14
C GLN A 492 16.75 -16.04 1.96
N GLY A 493 16.29 -16.33 0.74
CA GLY A 493 17.11 -16.37 -0.48
C GLY A 493 18.25 -17.39 -0.41
N ASP A 494 19.23 -17.27 -1.30
CA ASP A 494 20.43 -18.13 -1.32
C ASP A 494 21.32 -17.95 -0.06
N TYR A 495 21.02 -16.97 0.80
CA TYR A 495 21.79 -16.68 2.00
C TYR A 495 21.67 -17.80 3.04
N ALA A 496 20.48 -18.39 3.18
CA ALA A 496 20.27 -19.55 4.06
C ALA A 496 21.00 -20.81 3.59
N LEU A 497 21.02 -21.05 2.27
CA LEU A 497 21.71 -22.20 1.68
C LEU A 497 23.24 -22.13 1.84
N ARG A 498 23.83 -20.93 1.93
CA ARG A 498 25.27 -20.76 2.19
C ARG A 498 25.65 -20.89 3.67
N LEU A 499 24.76 -20.50 4.58
CA LEU A 499 25.00 -20.70 6.01
C LEU A 499 24.85 -22.17 6.41
N SER A 500 23.96 -22.93 5.75
CA SER A 500 23.86 -24.37 5.97
C SER A 500 24.99 -25.18 5.33
N SER A 501 25.60 -24.70 4.23
CA SER A 501 26.70 -25.41 3.55
C SER A 501 28.06 -25.28 4.25
N THR A 502 28.24 -24.34 5.18
CA THR A 502 29.53 -24.09 5.85
C THR A 502 29.69 -24.80 7.20
N VAL A 503 28.68 -25.54 7.68
CA VAL A 503 28.71 -26.19 9.01
C VAL A 503 29.10 -27.69 8.94
N SER A 504 29.14 -28.32 7.77
CA SER A 504 29.42 -29.77 7.65
C SER A 504 30.86 -30.13 7.22
N GLU A 505 31.73 -29.16 6.94
CA GLU A 505 33.08 -29.44 6.41
C GLU A 505 34.21 -29.39 7.46
N ALA A 506 33.89 -29.24 8.75
CA ALA A 506 34.88 -29.18 9.83
C ALA A 506 35.19 -30.53 10.52
N THR A 507 34.63 -31.66 10.06
CA THR A 507 34.88 -32.98 10.70
C THR A 507 35.26 -34.10 9.72
N ARG A 508 36.00 -33.79 8.66
CA ARG A 508 36.77 -34.84 7.94
C ARG A 508 38.20 -34.85 8.45
N PRO A 509 38.62 -35.88 9.21
CA PRO A 509 40.02 -36.01 9.61
C PRO A 509 40.88 -36.21 8.35
N ALA A 510 41.94 -35.42 8.27
CA ALA A 510 42.98 -35.54 7.25
C ALA A 510 43.65 -36.92 7.34
N ALA A 511 43.27 -37.83 6.44
CA ALA A 511 44.00 -39.07 6.20
C ALA A 511 44.99 -38.84 5.05
N LEU A 512 46.27 -38.85 5.42
CA LEU A 512 47.43 -38.92 4.55
C LEU A 512 47.53 -40.26 3.81
N SER A 513 48.24 -40.22 2.67
CA SER A 513 48.76 -41.33 1.84
C SER A 513 47.72 -41.98 0.92
N SER A 514 48.01 -42.34 -0.34
CA SER A 514 49.29 -42.66 -0.98
C SER A 514 49.17 -42.57 -2.50
N SER A 515 50.22 -42.03 -3.14
CA SER A 515 50.79 -42.40 -4.44
C SER A 515 50.01 -43.34 -5.37
N GLY A 516 49.60 -42.81 -6.53
CA GLY A 516 49.19 -43.59 -7.70
C GLY A 516 49.47 -42.81 -8.98
N VAL A 517 50.60 -43.10 -9.62
CA VAL A 517 50.98 -42.62 -10.96
C VAL A 517 50.08 -43.32 -11.98
N GLY A 518 49.28 -42.55 -12.73
CA GLY A 518 48.38 -43.06 -13.76
C GLY A 518 48.04 -41.98 -14.78
N SER A 519 48.68 -42.08 -15.94
CA SER A 519 48.62 -41.20 -17.10
C SER A 519 47.25 -41.23 -17.82
N GLY A 520 46.86 -40.07 -18.36
CA GLY A 520 46.12 -39.98 -19.63
C GLY A 520 44.60 -39.87 -19.53
N GLY A 521 44.07 -38.64 -19.52
CA GLY A 521 42.64 -38.40 -19.70
C GLY A 521 42.28 -36.92 -19.79
N SER A 522 42.14 -36.44 -21.03
CA SER A 522 41.45 -35.21 -21.49
C SER A 522 41.08 -34.17 -20.43
N ALA A 523 41.82 -33.05 -20.44
CA ALA A 523 41.48 -31.83 -19.71
C ALA A 523 40.18 -31.21 -20.25
N GLY A 524 39.05 -31.70 -19.76
CA GLY A 524 37.78 -31.00 -19.78
C GLY A 524 37.88 -29.81 -18.83
N ARG A 525 38.13 -28.64 -19.40
CA ARG A 525 38.11 -27.36 -18.69
C ARG A 525 36.66 -27.09 -18.29
N GLU A 526 36.25 -27.65 -17.16
CA GLU A 526 34.95 -27.42 -16.54
C GLU A 526 34.88 -25.93 -16.20
N VAL A 527 34.24 -25.18 -17.09
CA VAL A 527 33.91 -23.77 -16.87
C VAL A 527 33.03 -23.78 -15.64
N MET A 528 33.58 -23.35 -14.50
CA MET A 528 32.80 -22.96 -13.32
C MET A 528 31.81 -21.89 -13.80
N GLU A 529 30.65 -22.35 -14.24
CA GLU A 529 29.53 -21.53 -14.63
C GLU A 529 29.19 -20.72 -13.37
N SER A 530 29.56 -19.45 -13.40
CA SER A 530 29.35 -18.53 -12.29
C SER A 530 27.86 -18.56 -11.98
N GLN A 531 27.46 -19.27 -10.92
CA GLN A 531 26.08 -19.34 -10.46
C GLN A 531 25.57 -17.92 -10.32
N THR A 532 24.82 -17.50 -11.34
CA THR A 532 24.26 -16.16 -11.43
C THR A 532 23.27 -16.08 -10.28
N ARG A 533 23.59 -15.19 -9.33
CA ARG A 533 22.80 -15.02 -8.10
C ARG A 533 21.33 -14.88 -8.48
N LYS A 534 20.48 -15.79 -8.00
CA LYS A 534 19.05 -15.66 -8.23
C LYS A 534 18.60 -14.33 -7.60
N PRO A 535 17.92 -13.45 -8.34
CA PRO A 535 17.46 -12.18 -7.79
C PRO A 535 16.52 -12.45 -6.62
N LEU A 536 16.67 -11.70 -5.52
CA LEU A 536 15.79 -11.80 -4.36
C LEU A 536 14.32 -11.65 -4.80
N PRO A 537 13.40 -12.49 -4.31
CA PRO A 537 11.99 -12.39 -4.66
C PRO A 537 11.43 -11.01 -4.29
N ASN A 538 10.42 -10.55 -5.03
CA ASN A 538 9.72 -9.32 -4.71
C ASN A 538 9.05 -9.47 -3.33
N PHE A 539 9.36 -8.56 -2.41
CA PHE A 539 8.73 -8.51 -1.11
C PHE A 539 8.12 -7.12 -0.85
N PRO A 540 6.83 -7.06 -0.48
CA PRO A 540 5.90 -8.16 -0.36
C PRO A 540 5.51 -8.74 -1.74
N PRO A 541 5.12 -10.03 -1.83
CA PRO A 541 4.68 -10.62 -3.09
C PRO A 541 3.36 -10.00 -3.59
N PRO A 542 3.06 -10.09 -4.90
CA PRO A 542 1.78 -9.65 -5.45
C PRO A 542 0.58 -10.21 -4.68
N GLY A 543 -0.48 -9.42 -4.54
CA GLY A 543 -1.67 -9.77 -3.74
C GLY A 543 -1.57 -9.39 -2.24
N SER A 544 -0.39 -9.04 -1.74
CA SER A 544 -0.22 -8.67 -0.32
C SER A 544 -0.77 -7.29 0.02
N SER A 545 -1.07 -6.48 -1.00
CA SER A 545 -1.67 -5.15 -0.87
C SER A 545 -2.94 -5.19 -0.02
N GLY A 546 -3.13 -4.17 0.81
CA GLY A 546 -4.18 -4.06 1.81
C GLY A 546 -3.92 -4.86 3.10
N GLY A 547 -2.90 -5.71 3.15
CA GLY A 547 -2.52 -6.44 4.37
C GLY A 547 -1.92 -5.55 5.46
N PRO A 548 -1.97 -5.96 6.74
CA PRO A 548 -1.40 -5.19 7.83
C PRO A 548 0.14 -5.24 7.84
N VAL A 549 0.75 -4.13 8.25
CA VAL A 549 2.14 -4.02 8.69
C VAL A 549 2.13 -3.88 10.20
N VAL A 550 2.73 -4.82 10.90
CA VAL A 550 2.70 -4.91 12.37
C VAL A 550 4.07 -4.56 12.93
N ASP A 551 4.12 -3.68 13.93
CA ASP A 551 5.35 -3.48 14.69
C ASP A 551 5.56 -4.66 15.64
N VAL A 552 6.75 -5.26 15.58
CA VAL A 552 7.02 -6.54 16.25
C VAL A 552 7.03 -6.41 17.76
N GLU A 553 7.46 -5.26 18.27
CA GLU A 553 7.58 -5.00 19.70
C GLU A 553 6.21 -4.75 20.33
N SER A 554 5.44 -3.81 19.78
CA SER A 554 4.10 -3.51 20.26
C SER A 554 3.10 -4.65 19.99
N GLY A 555 3.20 -5.29 18.83
CA GLY A 555 2.18 -6.21 18.32
C GLY A 555 0.95 -5.50 17.74
N SER A 556 1.07 -4.22 17.42
CA SER A 556 0.02 -3.40 16.79
C SER A 556 0.26 -3.16 15.31
N VAL A 557 -0.83 -2.93 14.57
CA VAL A 557 -0.78 -2.51 13.18
C VAL A 557 -0.31 -1.05 13.11
N VAL A 558 0.79 -0.82 12.40
CA VAL A 558 1.43 0.49 12.18
C VAL A 558 1.37 0.95 10.73
N GLY A 559 0.87 0.10 9.82
CA GLY A 559 0.63 0.47 8.43
C GLY A 559 -0.19 -0.54 7.63
N VAL A 560 -0.47 -0.19 6.38
CA VAL A 560 -1.24 -0.98 5.40
C VAL A 560 -0.38 -1.16 4.15
N VAL A 561 -0.13 -2.40 3.76
CA VAL A 561 0.70 -2.72 2.58
C VAL A 561 0.09 -2.12 1.31
N ARG A 562 0.88 -1.42 0.51
CA ARG A 562 0.50 -0.99 -0.85
C ARG A 562 1.08 -1.91 -1.91
N GLY A 563 2.32 -2.37 -1.69
CA GLY A 563 3.03 -3.22 -2.64
C GLY A 563 4.54 -3.11 -2.44
N HIS A 564 5.26 -3.11 -3.55
CA HIS A 564 6.71 -2.91 -3.56
C HIS A 564 7.06 -1.85 -4.61
N LYS A 565 8.21 -1.20 -4.44
CA LYS A 565 8.77 -0.25 -5.40
C LYS A 565 10.24 -0.54 -5.67
N MET A 566 10.65 -0.23 -6.90
CA MET A 566 12.03 -0.29 -7.34
C MET A 566 12.65 1.10 -7.18
N SER A 567 13.63 1.24 -6.29
CA SER A 567 14.51 2.41 -6.25
C SER A 567 15.76 2.12 -7.07
N ALA A 568 16.13 3.03 -7.99
CA ALA A 568 17.32 2.87 -8.83
C ALA A 568 18.62 2.74 -7.99
N LEU A 569 18.66 3.41 -6.83
CA LEU A 569 19.83 3.45 -5.95
C LEU A 569 19.77 2.39 -4.83
N GLU A 570 18.57 2.11 -4.33
CA GLU A 570 18.42 1.37 -3.06
C GLU A 570 17.84 -0.04 -3.24
N GLY A 571 17.50 -0.38 -4.49
CA GLY A 571 16.93 -1.66 -4.87
C GLY A 571 15.45 -1.79 -4.53
N ARG A 572 15.02 -3.04 -4.30
CA ARG A 572 13.64 -3.40 -3.96
C ARG A 572 13.31 -2.97 -2.52
N ARG A 573 12.25 -2.18 -2.36
CA ARG A 573 11.66 -1.82 -1.07
C ARG A 573 10.18 -2.17 -1.07
N GLY A 574 9.68 -2.59 0.09
CA GLY A 574 8.25 -2.63 0.33
C GLY A 574 7.71 -1.23 0.53
N ASP A 575 6.45 -1.06 0.16
CA ASP A 575 5.71 0.20 0.21
C ASP A 575 4.40 0.00 0.97
N ALA A 576 4.11 0.89 1.91
CA ALA A 576 2.91 0.86 2.72
C ALA A 576 2.43 2.28 3.10
N VAL A 577 1.18 2.35 3.55
CA VAL A 577 0.55 3.55 4.12
C VAL A 577 0.69 3.50 5.63
N PRO A 578 1.12 4.58 6.30
CA PRO A 578 1.14 4.65 7.76
C PRO A 578 -0.27 4.49 8.36
N ALA A 579 -0.39 3.82 9.51
CA ALA A 579 -1.68 3.54 10.15
C ALA A 579 -2.40 4.81 10.61
N GLU A 580 -1.74 5.97 10.75
CA GLU A 580 -2.41 7.25 11.01
C GLU A 580 -3.49 7.56 9.97
N LYS A 581 -3.28 7.17 8.69
CA LYS A 581 -4.26 7.36 7.62
C LYS A 581 -5.54 6.56 7.84
N VAL A 582 -5.47 5.47 8.61
CA VAL A 582 -6.67 4.71 9.00
C VAL A 582 -7.56 5.55 9.92
N PHE A 583 -6.97 6.35 10.82
CA PHE A 583 -7.74 7.17 11.76
C PHE A 583 -8.48 8.32 11.07
N GLU A 584 -8.08 8.72 9.86
CA GLU A 584 -8.82 9.71 9.06
C GLU A 584 -10.22 9.21 8.67
N PHE A 585 -10.47 7.90 8.67
CA PHE A 585 -11.81 7.34 8.48
C PHE A 585 -12.75 7.54 9.67
N PHE A 586 -12.22 7.82 10.85
CA PHE A 586 -12.96 7.77 12.12
C PHE A 586 -13.00 9.14 12.77
N ALA A 587 -14.03 9.41 13.57
CA ALA A 587 -14.08 10.61 14.37
C ALA A 587 -12.88 10.65 15.33
N LEU A 588 -12.32 11.85 15.53
CA LEU A 588 -11.28 12.04 16.54
C LEU A 588 -11.85 11.84 17.94
N PRO A 589 -11.05 11.33 18.89
CA PRO A 589 -11.47 11.16 20.28
C PRO A 589 -12.09 12.44 20.86
N GLY A 590 -13.33 12.34 21.35
CA GLY A 590 -14.09 13.45 21.93
C GLY A 590 -14.81 14.36 20.93
N LEU A 591 -14.62 14.14 19.63
CA LEU A 591 -15.36 14.80 18.54
C LEU A 591 -16.42 13.88 17.91
N GLY A 592 -16.46 12.60 18.30
CA GLY A 592 -17.54 11.70 17.92
C GLY A 592 -18.91 12.30 18.29
N ARG A 593 -19.87 12.19 17.37
CA ARG A 593 -21.26 12.58 17.68
C ARG A 593 -21.73 11.68 18.82
N LYS A 594 -21.97 12.26 20.00
CA LYS A 594 -22.66 11.57 21.09
C LYS A 594 -24.09 11.31 20.59
N ASN A 595 -24.31 10.10 20.08
CA ASN A 595 -25.64 9.62 19.69
C ASN A 595 -26.52 9.44 20.93
#